data_AF-A0A4V1P641-F1
#
_entry.id   AF-A0A4V1P641-F1
#
_cell.length_a   1.000
_cell.length_b   1.000
_cell.length_c   1.000
_cell.angle_alpha   90.00
_cell.angle_beta   90.00
_cell.angle_gamma   90.00
#
_symmetry.space_group_name_H-M   'P 1'
#
loop_
_entity.id
_entity.type
_entity.pdbx_description
1 polymer ?
#
loop_
_entity_poly.entity_id
_entity_poly.type
_entity_poly.pdbx_seq_one_letter_code
_entity_poly.pdbx_strand_id
1 'polypeptide(L)'
;MAGDLDLLIGTWTVRVKGWVWEYDFRSDGGVVWRDQGSIESGVGNWAATSKLVNMWWKGSTTRESWQRPLSASNDHTWYESSYFRGKYRIEKTGFIPPSPSPPSGLTDANRIDAAWEASRASLRFALTRLRLLQKQIKFFEDSHGSEAAFNELRRNFRRDMAVISRKLLVPLNPMDPAFRSALASAIGLIEQNLALPKSLNAARAGGKCVDPRPAFAWTTPSRKPPDTDLCTSWFTANADLQRDVVTHEYFHTVGLGDISVSTTANALGNANTMAQVVAFLHDRARQKNSDGNEQMVPALPTP
;
A
#
# COMPACT_ATOMS: atom_id res chain seq x y z
N MET A 1 -9.24 6.84 7.98
CA MET A 1 -9.58 7.84 6.93
C MET A 1 -8.41 7.94 5.95
N ALA A 2 -8.16 6.86 5.19
CA ALA A 2 -7.03 6.72 4.28
C ALA A 2 -7.43 6.69 2.79
N GLY A 3 -8.72 6.60 2.45
CA GLY A 3 -9.17 6.33 1.09
C GLY A 3 -9.19 7.52 0.11
N ASP A 4 -9.10 8.77 0.58
CA ASP A 4 -9.09 9.94 -0.32
C ASP A 4 -7.69 10.31 -0.81
N LEU A 5 -6.61 9.90 -0.12
CA LEU A 5 -5.25 10.13 -0.61
C LEU A 5 -4.86 9.16 -1.73
N ASP A 6 -5.48 7.98 -1.80
CA ASP A 6 -5.31 7.10 -2.95
C ASP A 6 -5.90 7.74 -4.22
N LEU A 7 -6.97 8.53 -4.10
CA LEU A 7 -7.54 9.31 -5.21
C LEU A 7 -6.56 10.38 -5.73
N LEU A 8 -5.69 10.91 -4.86
CA LEU A 8 -4.66 11.87 -5.24
C LEU A 8 -3.74 11.27 -6.30
N ILE A 9 -3.31 10.02 -6.13
CA ILE A 9 -2.27 9.39 -6.96
C ILE A 9 -2.74 9.21 -8.41
N GLY A 10 -1.90 9.59 -9.37
CA GLY A 10 -2.18 9.61 -10.80
C GLY A 10 -2.56 11.00 -11.32
N THR A 11 -3.11 11.04 -12.53
CA THR A 11 -3.22 12.29 -13.30
C THR A 11 -4.45 13.13 -12.96
N TRP A 12 -4.26 14.43 -12.82
CA TRP A 12 -5.29 15.44 -12.62
C TRP A 12 -5.17 16.56 -13.65
N THR A 13 -6.30 16.99 -14.19
CA THR A 13 -6.42 18.24 -14.93
C THR A 13 -6.70 19.37 -13.95
N VAL A 14 -5.87 20.40 -14.01
CA VAL A 14 -5.94 21.60 -13.16
C VAL A 14 -6.27 22.80 -14.04
N ARG A 15 -7.41 23.46 -13.76
CA ARG A 15 -7.91 24.59 -14.54
C ARG A 15 -7.87 25.86 -13.71
N VAL A 16 -6.96 26.76 -14.06
CA VAL A 16 -6.79 28.06 -13.39
C VAL A 16 -7.10 29.16 -14.41
N LYS A 17 -8.25 29.83 -14.27
CA LYS A 17 -8.75 30.79 -15.28
C LYS A 17 -8.77 30.16 -16.69
N GLY A 18 -7.95 30.65 -17.62
CA GLY A 18 -7.80 30.14 -18.99
C GLY A 18 -6.65 29.14 -19.17
N TRP A 19 -5.86 28.88 -18.13
CA TRP A 19 -4.75 27.93 -18.18
C TRP A 19 -5.23 26.53 -17.80
N VAL A 20 -4.69 25.53 -18.49
CA VAL A 20 -4.99 24.11 -18.27
C VAL A 20 -3.68 23.37 -18.10
N TRP A 21 -3.49 22.79 -16.92
CA TRP A 21 -2.31 22.02 -16.58
C TRP A 21 -2.70 20.57 -16.29
N GLU A 22 -1.74 19.68 -16.45
CA GLU A 22 -1.85 18.28 -16.09
C GLU A 22 -0.84 17.95 -15.00
N TYR A 23 -1.32 17.46 -13.85
CA TYR A 23 -0.50 17.08 -12.71
C TYR A 23 -0.50 15.56 -12.56
N ASP A 24 0.67 14.95 -12.44
CA ASP A 24 0.81 13.52 -12.16
C ASP A 24 1.40 13.31 -10.76
N PHE A 25 0.53 12.89 -9.82
CA PHE A 25 0.92 12.65 -8.44
C PHE A 25 1.41 11.24 -8.26
N ARG A 26 2.62 11.10 -7.72
CA ARG A 26 3.24 9.81 -7.44
C ARG A 26 3.12 9.49 -5.96
N SER A 27 3.04 8.19 -5.66
CA SER A 27 2.94 7.69 -4.29
C SER A 27 4.19 7.94 -3.44
N ASP A 28 5.30 8.34 -4.07
CA ASP A 28 6.56 8.69 -3.40
C ASP A 28 6.59 10.13 -2.85
N GLY A 29 5.48 10.87 -2.94
CA GLY A 29 5.42 12.27 -2.54
C GLY A 29 5.87 13.24 -3.64
N GLY A 30 6.28 12.74 -4.81
CA GLY A 30 6.59 13.57 -5.97
C GLY A 30 5.33 13.94 -6.76
N VAL A 31 5.36 15.09 -7.42
CA VAL A 31 4.36 15.50 -8.41
C VAL A 31 5.06 16.14 -9.60
N VAL A 32 4.62 15.79 -10.81
CA VAL A 32 5.07 16.41 -12.06
C VAL A 32 3.92 17.22 -12.63
N TRP A 33 4.19 18.38 -13.21
CA TRP A 33 3.18 19.14 -13.94
C TRP A 33 3.62 19.45 -15.37
N ARG A 34 2.64 19.58 -16.26
CA ARG A 34 2.82 20.02 -17.64
C ARG A 34 1.72 21.00 -18.03
N ASP A 35 2.08 22.05 -18.75
CA ASP A 35 1.10 22.93 -19.39
C ASP A 35 0.57 22.31 -20.69
N GLN A 36 -0.75 22.26 -20.85
CA GLN A 36 -1.40 21.72 -22.04
C GLN A 36 -1.41 22.74 -23.20
N GLY A 37 -1.21 24.02 -22.93
CA GLY A 37 -1.14 25.09 -23.94
C GLY A 37 0.27 25.41 -24.43
N SER A 38 1.31 24.80 -23.85
CA SER A 38 2.71 25.08 -24.17
C SER A 38 3.61 23.85 -23.97
N ILE A 39 4.93 24.01 -24.12
CA ILE A 39 5.92 22.96 -23.83
C ILE A 39 6.42 23.02 -22.38
N GLU A 40 5.93 23.95 -21.58
CA GLU A 40 6.39 24.14 -20.21
C GLU A 40 5.98 22.98 -19.29
N SER A 41 6.88 22.61 -18.40
CA SER A 41 6.68 21.56 -17.41
C SER A 41 7.56 21.79 -16.19
N GLY A 42 7.26 21.10 -15.10
CA GLY A 42 8.07 21.17 -13.90
C GLY A 42 7.79 20.04 -12.93
N VAL A 43 8.53 20.06 -11.82
CA VAL A 43 8.46 19.02 -10.79
C VAL A 43 8.31 19.66 -9.41
N GLY A 44 7.65 18.95 -8.51
CA GLY A 44 7.40 19.36 -7.15
C GLY A 44 7.26 18.17 -6.21
N ASN A 45 6.90 18.46 -4.99
CA ASN A 45 6.51 17.45 -4.02
C ASN A 45 5.18 17.84 -3.37
N TRP A 46 4.53 16.86 -2.77
CA TRP A 46 3.30 17.03 -2.03
C TRP A 46 3.39 16.36 -0.66
N ALA A 47 2.65 16.88 0.30
CA ALA A 47 2.38 16.20 1.56
C ALA A 47 0.94 16.47 1.99
N ALA A 48 0.38 15.51 2.70
CA ALA A 48 -0.97 15.60 3.20
C ALA A 48 -1.02 15.69 4.73
N THR A 49 -1.90 16.56 5.21
CA THR A 49 -2.39 16.60 6.60
C THR A 49 -3.79 16.02 6.63
N SER A 50 -4.44 15.92 7.80
CA SER A 50 -5.84 15.49 7.90
C SER A 50 -6.84 16.40 7.17
N LYS A 51 -6.45 17.64 6.81
CA LYS A 51 -7.35 18.65 6.21
C LYS A 51 -6.94 19.13 4.83
N LEU A 52 -5.66 19.00 4.48
CA LEU A 52 -5.09 19.61 3.28
C LEU A 52 -4.08 18.67 2.62
N VAL A 53 -4.03 18.70 1.30
CA VAL A 53 -2.86 18.32 0.51
C VAL A 53 -2.13 19.60 0.16
N ASN A 54 -0.86 19.73 0.54
CA ASN A 54 -0.01 20.87 0.20
C ASN A 54 0.98 20.44 -0.86
N MET A 55 1.22 21.31 -1.86
CA MET A 55 2.21 21.11 -2.90
C MET A 55 3.20 22.26 -2.92
N TRP A 56 4.44 21.95 -3.28
CA TRP A 56 5.50 22.92 -3.49
C TRP A 56 6.33 22.53 -4.71
N TRP A 57 6.62 23.54 -5.52
CA TRP A 57 7.20 23.37 -6.85
C TRP A 57 8.68 23.75 -6.83
N LYS A 58 9.55 22.93 -7.43
CA LYS A 58 10.99 23.18 -7.44
C LYS A 58 11.28 24.44 -8.26
N GLY A 59 12.04 25.38 -7.68
CA GLY A 59 12.41 26.63 -8.34
C GLY A 59 11.29 27.67 -8.44
N SER A 60 10.17 27.48 -7.71
CA SER A 60 9.05 28.40 -7.69
C SER A 60 8.66 28.77 -6.26
N THR A 61 8.18 29.99 -6.06
CA THR A 61 7.58 30.45 -4.79
C THR A 61 6.08 30.18 -4.70
N THR A 62 5.49 29.56 -5.74
CA THR A 62 4.07 29.21 -5.78
C THR A 62 3.73 28.27 -4.63
N ARG A 63 2.66 28.62 -3.90
CA ARG A 63 2.07 27.79 -2.85
C ARG A 63 0.72 27.29 -3.31
N GLU A 64 0.47 26.02 -3.10
CA GLU A 64 -0.74 25.37 -3.56
C GLU A 64 -1.27 24.38 -2.53
N SER A 65 -2.58 24.38 -2.30
CA SER A 65 -3.23 23.49 -1.34
C SER A 65 -4.60 23.01 -1.84
N TRP A 66 -4.91 21.74 -1.66
CA TRP A 66 -6.23 21.14 -1.92
C TRP A 66 -6.88 20.73 -0.60
N GLN A 67 -8.15 21.05 -0.42
CA GLN A 67 -8.89 20.65 0.77
C GLN A 67 -9.26 19.17 0.73
N ARG A 68 -9.12 18.50 1.87
CA ARG A 68 -9.58 17.12 2.09
C ARG A 68 -10.96 17.09 2.75
N PRO A 69 -11.81 16.09 2.47
CA PRO A 69 -11.55 14.92 1.62
C PRO A 69 -11.50 15.25 0.13
N LEU A 70 -10.65 14.55 -0.63
CA LEU A 70 -10.58 14.70 -2.09
C LEU A 70 -11.77 14.01 -2.77
N SER A 71 -12.25 14.63 -3.86
CA SER A 71 -13.26 14.10 -4.79
C SER A 71 -12.74 14.20 -6.22
N ALA A 72 -13.26 13.38 -7.14
CA ALA A 72 -12.77 13.29 -8.52
C ALA A 72 -12.89 14.62 -9.29
N SER A 73 -13.70 15.56 -8.79
CA SER A 73 -13.61 16.98 -9.11
C SER A 73 -13.86 17.80 -7.86
N ASN A 74 -13.11 18.88 -7.67
CA ASN A 74 -13.37 19.87 -6.62
C ASN A 74 -12.94 21.28 -7.05
N ASP A 75 -13.51 22.28 -6.37
CA ASP A 75 -13.15 23.69 -6.43
C ASP A 75 -12.69 24.24 -5.05
N HIS A 76 -12.55 23.34 -4.07
CA HIS A 76 -12.05 23.63 -2.73
C HIS A 76 -10.51 23.60 -2.71
N THR A 77 -9.92 24.47 -3.52
CA THR A 77 -8.48 24.61 -3.68
C THR A 77 -8.02 26.02 -3.36
N TRP A 78 -6.73 26.16 -3.10
CA TRP A 78 -6.08 27.44 -2.87
C TRP A 78 -4.77 27.52 -3.64
N TYR A 79 -4.63 28.57 -4.45
CA TYR A 79 -3.45 28.87 -5.24
C TYR A 79 -2.91 30.25 -4.89
N GLU A 80 -1.59 30.36 -4.72
CA GLU A 80 -0.90 31.62 -4.53
C GLU A 80 0.43 31.64 -5.29
N SER A 81 0.48 32.41 -6.38
CA SER A 81 1.68 32.70 -7.18
C SER A 81 1.85 34.22 -7.37
N SER A 82 2.94 34.62 -8.03
CA SER A 82 3.18 36.03 -8.40
C SER A 82 2.14 36.62 -9.34
N TYR A 83 1.37 35.80 -10.05
CA TYR A 83 0.43 36.22 -11.11
C TYR A 83 -1.03 35.82 -10.85
N PHE A 84 -1.29 34.94 -9.88
CA PHE A 84 -2.66 34.56 -9.51
C PHE A 84 -2.77 34.17 -8.04
N ARG A 85 -3.83 34.65 -7.40
CA ARG A 85 -4.24 34.26 -6.05
C ARG A 85 -5.74 33.96 -6.04
N GLY A 86 -6.13 32.77 -5.63
CA GLY A 86 -7.54 32.40 -5.57
C GLY A 86 -7.81 30.90 -5.67
N LYS A 87 -9.09 30.54 -5.80
CA LYS A 87 -9.55 29.17 -6.03
C LYS A 87 -9.41 28.78 -7.50
N TYR A 88 -9.32 27.48 -7.76
CA TYR A 88 -9.29 26.91 -9.09
C TYR A 88 -9.91 25.51 -9.09
N ARG A 89 -10.17 24.96 -10.27
CA ARG A 89 -10.86 23.68 -10.40
C ARG A 89 -9.86 22.57 -10.69
N ILE A 90 -10.04 21.42 -10.04
CA ILE A 90 -9.30 20.20 -10.33
C ILE A 90 -10.24 19.08 -10.73
N GLU A 91 -9.78 18.23 -11.62
CA GLU A 91 -10.52 17.08 -12.14
C GLU A 91 -9.58 15.91 -12.35
N LYS A 92 -9.97 14.70 -11.96
CA LYS A 92 -9.16 13.51 -12.22
C LYS A 92 -9.24 13.15 -13.71
N THR A 93 -8.11 13.16 -14.40
CA THR A 93 -8.05 12.86 -15.83
C THR A 93 -8.43 11.40 -16.07
N GLY A 94 -9.37 11.13 -16.99
CA GLY A 94 -9.88 9.78 -17.29
C GLY A 94 -11.07 9.32 -16.45
N PHE A 95 -11.62 10.16 -15.56
CA PHE A 95 -12.86 9.87 -14.85
C PHE A 95 -14.08 10.19 -15.73
N ILE A 96 -14.75 9.16 -16.26
CA ILE A 96 -16.09 9.30 -16.86
C ILE A 96 -17.09 9.37 -15.70
N PRO A 97 -17.85 10.48 -15.51
CA PRO A 97 -18.86 10.52 -14.47
C PRO A 97 -19.94 9.47 -14.77
N PRO A 98 -20.28 8.55 -13.85
CA PRO A 98 -21.40 7.67 -14.06
C PRO A 98 -22.69 8.49 -14.12
N SER A 99 -23.55 8.18 -15.08
CA SER A 99 -24.95 8.62 -15.11
C SER A 99 -25.62 8.33 -13.76
N PRO A 100 -26.58 9.14 -13.29
CA PRO A 100 -27.11 9.05 -11.93
C PRO A 100 -27.92 7.77 -11.77
N SER A 101 -27.28 6.72 -11.26
CA SER A 101 -27.95 5.58 -10.67
C SER A 101 -28.27 5.87 -9.20
N PRO A 102 -29.37 5.33 -8.65
CA PRO A 102 -29.88 5.71 -7.33
C PRO A 102 -28.87 5.41 -6.21
N PRO A 103 -29.01 6.03 -5.02
CA PRO A 103 -28.06 5.86 -3.93
C PRO A 103 -28.18 4.45 -3.35
N SER A 104 -27.34 3.54 -3.81
CA SER A 104 -27.10 2.26 -3.16
C SER A 104 -25.70 2.31 -2.53
N GLY A 105 -25.61 2.01 -1.23
CA GLY A 105 -24.31 1.92 -0.55
C GLY A 105 -23.38 0.92 -1.24
N LEU A 106 -22.08 0.96 -0.94
CA LEU A 106 -21.12 -0.03 -1.45
C LEU A 106 -21.68 -1.45 -1.28
N THR A 107 -22.02 -2.09 -2.41
CA THR A 107 -22.44 -3.49 -2.46
C THR A 107 -21.31 -4.37 -1.95
N ASP A 108 -21.65 -5.59 -1.52
CA ASP A 108 -20.64 -6.54 -1.06
C ASP A 108 -19.63 -6.86 -2.15
N ALA A 109 -20.10 -7.03 -3.40
CA ALA A 109 -19.24 -7.22 -4.55
C ALA A 109 -18.21 -6.08 -4.68
N ASN A 110 -18.63 -4.82 -4.59
CA ASN A 110 -17.71 -3.68 -4.72
C ASN A 110 -16.66 -3.67 -3.59
N ARG A 111 -17.04 -4.04 -2.36
CA ARG A 111 -16.09 -4.11 -1.23
C ARG A 111 -15.07 -5.24 -1.43
N ILE A 112 -15.54 -6.41 -1.88
CA ILE A 112 -14.70 -7.57 -2.17
C ILE A 112 -13.71 -7.24 -3.28
N ASP A 113 -14.17 -6.61 -4.36
CA ASP A 113 -13.34 -6.19 -5.49
C ASP A 113 -12.26 -5.20 -5.04
N ALA A 114 -12.65 -4.17 -4.28
CA ALA A 114 -11.71 -3.18 -3.77
C ALA A 114 -10.64 -3.80 -2.86
N ALA A 115 -11.04 -4.67 -1.92
CA ALA A 115 -10.10 -5.31 -1.01
C ALA A 115 -9.17 -6.31 -1.71
N TRP A 116 -9.70 -7.03 -2.70
CA TRP A 116 -8.91 -7.92 -3.56
C TRP A 116 -7.83 -7.15 -4.31
N GLU A 117 -8.21 -6.10 -5.04
CA GLU A 117 -7.26 -5.29 -5.81
C GLU A 117 -6.24 -4.61 -4.89
N ALA A 118 -6.66 -4.08 -3.74
CA ALA A 118 -5.76 -3.51 -2.74
C ALA A 118 -4.76 -4.54 -2.20
N SER A 119 -5.19 -5.79 -1.97
CA SER A 119 -4.32 -6.89 -1.54
C SER A 119 -3.27 -7.19 -2.63
N ARG A 120 -3.70 -7.29 -3.90
CA ARG A 120 -2.80 -7.54 -5.03
C ARG A 120 -1.80 -6.39 -5.21
N ALA A 121 -2.25 -5.14 -5.11
CA ALA A 121 -1.39 -3.96 -5.16
C ALA A 121 -0.33 -3.96 -4.04
N SER A 122 -0.75 -4.29 -2.81
CA SER A 122 0.16 -4.36 -1.66
C SER A 122 1.23 -5.43 -1.82
N LEU A 123 0.85 -6.61 -2.30
CA LEU A 123 1.79 -7.69 -2.60
C LEU A 123 2.78 -7.31 -3.70
N ARG A 124 2.32 -6.67 -4.79
CA ARG A 124 3.23 -6.20 -5.87
C ARG A 124 4.23 -5.17 -5.37
N PHE A 125 3.77 -4.22 -4.54
CA PHE A 125 4.64 -3.22 -3.93
C PHE A 125 5.69 -3.87 -3.02
N ALA A 126 5.24 -4.72 -2.10
CA ALA A 126 6.13 -5.43 -1.17
C ALA A 126 7.14 -6.30 -1.94
N LEU A 127 6.70 -7.07 -2.93
CA LEU A 127 7.58 -7.88 -3.78
C LEU A 127 8.65 -7.04 -4.48
N THR A 128 8.26 -5.89 -5.03
CA THR A 128 9.19 -4.96 -5.69
C THR A 128 10.26 -4.48 -4.72
N ARG A 129 9.86 -4.07 -3.51
CA ARG A 129 10.80 -3.64 -2.46
C ARG A 129 11.76 -4.75 -2.05
N LEU A 130 11.25 -5.96 -1.82
CA LEU A 130 12.08 -7.10 -1.41
C LEU A 130 13.06 -7.54 -2.50
N ARG A 131 12.64 -7.55 -3.77
CA ARG A 131 13.54 -7.85 -4.90
C ARG A 131 14.61 -6.77 -5.08
N LEU A 132 14.26 -5.49 -4.91
CA LEU A 132 15.23 -4.39 -4.92
C LEU A 132 16.25 -4.52 -3.78
N LEU A 133 15.80 -4.86 -2.56
CA LEU A 133 16.67 -5.15 -1.43
C LEU A 133 17.61 -6.33 -1.75
N GLN A 134 17.08 -7.44 -2.26
CA GLN A 134 17.88 -8.61 -2.64
C GLN A 134 18.94 -8.25 -3.69
N LYS A 135 18.58 -7.43 -4.69
CA LYS A 135 19.52 -6.94 -5.71
C LYS A 135 20.61 -6.05 -5.10
N GLN A 136 20.26 -5.16 -4.18
CA GLN A 136 21.22 -4.27 -3.53
C GLN A 136 22.19 -5.05 -2.61
N ILE A 137 21.71 -6.09 -1.93
CA ILE A 137 22.54 -7.02 -1.16
C ILE A 137 23.58 -7.67 -2.09
N LYS A 138 23.13 -8.20 -3.23
CA LYS A 138 24.03 -8.79 -4.21
C LYS A 138 25.05 -7.79 -4.77
N PHE A 139 24.62 -6.56 -5.08
CA PHE A 139 25.53 -5.50 -5.52
C PHE A 139 26.61 -5.19 -4.48
N PHE A 140 26.25 -5.15 -3.20
CA PHE A 140 27.21 -4.97 -2.12
C PHE A 140 28.23 -6.12 -2.05
N GLU A 141 27.79 -7.37 -2.18
CA GLU A 141 28.66 -8.55 -2.25
C GLU A 141 29.63 -8.46 -3.44
N ASP A 142 29.10 -8.15 -4.63
CA ASP A 142 29.87 -8.02 -5.87
C ASP A 142 30.86 -6.83 -5.81
N SER A 143 30.61 -5.84 -4.94
CA SER A 143 31.49 -4.70 -4.68
C SER A 143 32.62 -4.98 -3.66
N HIS A 144 32.78 -6.23 -3.23
CA HIS A 144 33.75 -6.64 -2.21
C HIS A 144 33.65 -5.87 -0.89
N GLY A 145 32.42 -5.50 -0.50
CA GLY A 145 32.18 -4.83 0.78
C GLY A 145 32.44 -3.32 0.77
N SER A 146 32.36 -2.67 -0.40
CA SER A 146 32.55 -1.22 -0.54
C SER A 146 31.67 -0.43 0.44
N GLU A 147 32.28 0.50 1.18
CA GLU A 147 31.60 1.35 2.15
C GLU A 147 30.48 2.18 1.49
N ALA A 148 30.69 2.64 0.25
CA ALA A 148 29.68 3.38 -0.51
C ALA A 148 28.44 2.50 -0.79
N ALA A 149 28.64 1.26 -1.21
CA ALA A 149 27.57 0.31 -1.47
C ALA A 149 26.83 -0.09 -0.17
N PHE A 150 27.56 -0.23 0.94
CA PHE A 150 26.97 -0.47 2.27
C PHE A 150 26.09 0.71 2.73
N ASN A 151 26.58 1.93 2.55
CA ASN A 151 25.86 3.15 2.91
C ASN A 151 24.58 3.31 2.10
N GLU A 152 24.62 3.00 0.80
CA GLU A 152 23.44 3.02 -0.06
C GLU A 152 22.39 1.97 0.37
N LEU A 153 22.82 0.73 0.64
CA LEU A 153 21.96 -0.34 1.15
C LEU A 153 21.27 0.08 2.46
N ARG A 154 22.06 0.60 3.41
CA ARG A 154 21.55 1.05 4.71
C ARG A 154 20.60 2.24 4.56
N ARG A 155 20.88 3.19 3.67
CA ARG A 155 20.04 4.38 3.49
C ARG A 155 18.70 4.04 2.84
N ASN A 156 18.72 3.26 1.77
CA ASN A 156 17.54 3.06 0.92
C ASN A 156 16.61 1.94 1.40
N PHE A 157 17.13 1.00 2.20
CA PHE A 157 16.40 -0.20 2.62
C PHE A 157 16.40 -0.44 4.13
N ARG A 158 16.77 0.57 4.94
CA ARG A 158 16.76 0.47 6.41
C ARG A 158 15.46 -0.09 6.96
N ARG A 159 14.34 0.45 6.47
CA ARG A 159 13.00 0.07 6.91
C ARG A 159 12.68 -1.36 6.50
N ASP A 160 12.95 -1.71 5.26
CA ASP A 160 12.64 -3.03 4.70
C ASP A 160 13.43 -4.12 5.46
N MET A 161 14.71 -3.87 5.74
CA MET A 161 15.52 -4.75 6.59
C MET A 161 14.96 -4.87 8.01
N ALA A 162 14.49 -3.77 8.61
CA ALA A 162 13.88 -3.81 9.94
C ALA A 162 12.56 -4.59 9.97
N VAL A 163 11.73 -4.50 8.92
CA VAL A 163 10.49 -5.28 8.79
C VAL A 163 10.82 -6.77 8.69
N ILE A 164 11.72 -7.15 7.79
CA ILE A 164 12.15 -8.55 7.60
C ILE A 164 12.76 -9.11 8.88
N SER A 165 13.74 -8.42 9.46
CA SER A 165 14.39 -8.84 10.69
C SER A 165 13.40 -9.08 11.82
N ARG A 166 12.46 -8.14 12.02
CA ARG A 166 11.51 -8.22 13.13
C ARG A 166 10.43 -9.27 12.91
N LYS A 167 9.79 -9.28 11.74
CA LYS A 167 8.65 -10.17 11.49
C LYS A 167 9.09 -11.61 11.19
N LEU A 168 10.26 -11.81 10.61
CA LEU A 168 10.81 -13.15 10.33
C LEU A 168 11.81 -13.63 11.40
N LEU A 169 11.98 -12.88 12.48
CA LEU A 169 12.85 -13.23 13.62
C LEU A 169 14.29 -13.56 13.20
N VAL A 170 14.84 -12.81 12.26
CA VAL A 170 16.22 -12.96 11.77
C VAL A 170 17.08 -11.76 12.20
N PRO A 171 18.42 -11.92 12.30
CA PRO A 171 19.31 -10.82 12.67
C PRO A 171 19.14 -9.62 11.74
N LEU A 172 19.25 -8.39 12.29
CA LEU A 172 19.25 -7.15 11.50
C LEU A 172 20.61 -6.93 10.83
N ASN A 173 21.01 -7.90 10.00
CA ASN A 173 22.23 -7.86 9.23
C ASN A 173 21.95 -8.47 7.84
N PRO A 174 21.93 -7.67 6.76
CA PRO A 174 21.61 -8.18 5.43
C PRO A 174 22.64 -9.18 4.88
N MET A 175 23.83 -9.25 5.47
CA MET A 175 24.86 -10.23 5.09
C MET A 175 24.70 -11.58 5.79
N ASP A 176 23.87 -11.64 6.83
CA ASP A 176 23.62 -12.86 7.56
C ASP A 176 22.93 -13.90 6.64
N PRO A 177 23.43 -15.15 6.55
CA PRO A 177 22.79 -16.18 5.74
C PRO A 177 21.32 -16.42 6.10
N ALA A 178 20.95 -16.33 7.39
CA ALA A 178 19.58 -16.49 7.83
C ALA A 178 18.69 -15.34 7.33
N PHE A 179 19.20 -14.10 7.33
CA PHE A 179 18.47 -12.96 6.77
C PHE A 179 18.22 -13.15 5.27
N ARG A 180 19.25 -13.50 4.50
CA ARG A 180 19.14 -13.68 3.05
C ARG A 180 18.22 -14.84 2.68
N SER A 181 18.29 -15.94 3.42
CA SER A 181 17.38 -17.08 3.26
C SER A 181 15.93 -16.68 3.53
N ALA A 182 15.67 -16.01 4.67
CA ALA A 182 14.32 -15.55 5.02
C ALA A 182 13.76 -14.54 3.99
N LEU A 183 14.58 -13.61 3.49
CA LEU A 183 14.22 -12.70 2.42
C LEU A 183 13.81 -13.45 1.14
N ALA A 184 14.61 -14.43 0.71
CA ALA A 184 14.31 -15.23 -0.47
C ALA A 184 13.02 -16.05 -0.31
N SER A 185 12.82 -16.68 0.86
CA SER A 185 11.57 -17.40 1.17
C SER A 185 10.36 -16.48 1.16
N ALA A 186 10.47 -15.28 1.75
CA ALA A 186 9.39 -14.29 1.76
C ALA A 186 9.00 -13.85 0.33
N ILE A 187 10.00 -13.62 -0.53
CA ILE A 187 9.78 -13.33 -1.96
C ILE A 187 9.00 -14.48 -2.63
N GLY A 188 9.47 -15.72 -2.47
CA GLY A 188 8.82 -16.89 -3.08
C GLY A 188 7.39 -17.13 -2.60
N LEU A 189 7.10 -16.87 -1.32
CA LEU A 189 5.75 -16.95 -0.77
C LEU A 189 4.83 -15.86 -1.34
N ILE A 190 5.31 -14.62 -1.45
CA ILE A 190 4.55 -13.51 -2.02
C ILE A 190 4.24 -13.76 -3.50
N GLU A 191 5.20 -14.31 -4.26
CA GLU A 191 5.00 -14.69 -5.66
C GLU A 191 3.92 -15.78 -5.81
N GLN A 192 3.98 -16.82 -4.97
CA GLN A 192 2.94 -17.86 -4.95
C GLN A 192 1.57 -17.31 -4.61
N ASN A 193 1.48 -16.39 -3.63
CA ASN A 193 0.21 -15.73 -3.28
C ASN A 193 -0.31 -14.89 -4.46
N LEU A 194 0.55 -14.10 -5.12
CA LEU A 194 0.17 -13.26 -6.27
C LEU A 194 -0.33 -14.07 -7.47
N ALA A 195 0.16 -15.30 -7.66
CA ALA A 195 -0.25 -16.17 -8.75
C ALA A 195 -1.65 -16.78 -8.57
N LEU A 196 -2.25 -16.67 -7.39
CA LEU A 196 -3.57 -17.23 -7.12
C LEU A 196 -4.68 -16.38 -7.75
N PRO A 197 -5.69 -17.01 -8.39
CA PRO A 197 -6.84 -16.28 -8.93
C PRO A 197 -7.75 -15.77 -7.82
N LYS A 198 -8.57 -14.78 -8.15
CA LYS A 198 -9.63 -14.28 -7.26
C LYS A 198 -10.69 -15.36 -7.06
N SER A 199 -11.01 -15.66 -5.80
CA SER A 199 -12.05 -16.61 -5.42
C SER A 199 -12.48 -16.33 -3.97
N LEU A 200 -13.34 -15.31 -3.83
CA LEU A 200 -13.82 -14.76 -2.56
C LEU A 200 -15.34 -14.79 -2.54
N ASN A 201 -15.94 -15.34 -1.47
CA ASN A 201 -17.38 -15.46 -1.31
C ASN A 201 -17.90 -14.51 -0.22
N ALA A 202 -19.00 -13.81 -0.47
CA ALA A 202 -19.69 -12.98 0.52
C ALA A 202 -20.54 -13.83 1.48
N ALA A 203 -19.91 -14.68 2.30
CA ALA A 203 -20.61 -15.67 3.11
C ALA A 203 -21.38 -15.07 4.31
N ARG A 204 -20.93 -13.93 4.85
CA ARG A 204 -21.55 -13.26 6.01
C ARG A 204 -21.57 -14.18 7.24
N ALA A 205 -22.76 -14.66 7.61
CA ALA A 205 -22.98 -15.62 8.70
C ALA A 205 -23.24 -17.04 8.17
N GLY A 206 -23.19 -17.24 6.85
CA GLY A 206 -23.37 -18.54 6.19
C GLY A 206 -22.04 -19.18 5.79
N GLY A 207 -22.12 -20.28 5.04
CA GLY A 207 -20.94 -21.00 4.54
C GLY A 207 -20.04 -21.47 5.69
N LYS A 208 -18.75 -21.19 5.57
CA LYS A 208 -17.74 -21.56 6.58
C LYS A 208 -17.71 -20.61 7.78
N CYS A 209 -18.48 -19.51 7.74
CA CYS A 209 -18.60 -18.53 8.82
C CYS A 209 -19.67 -18.89 9.86
N VAL A 210 -20.24 -20.09 9.81
CA VAL A 210 -21.30 -20.55 10.74
C VAL A 210 -20.74 -20.90 12.13
N ASP A 211 -19.42 -21.09 12.26
CA ASP A 211 -18.76 -21.39 13.54
C ASP A 211 -18.93 -20.22 14.55
N PRO A 212 -19.25 -20.48 15.83
CA PRO A 212 -19.49 -19.45 16.84
C PRO A 212 -18.31 -18.51 17.14
N ARG A 213 -17.10 -18.78 16.62
CA ARG A 213 -15.96 -17.86 16.78
C ARG A 213 -16.08 -16.68 15.82
N PRO A 214 -15.96 -15.42 16.30
CA PRO A 214 -15.94 -14.26 15.42
C PRO A 214 -14.68 -14.31 14.55
N ALA A 215 -14.84 -14.75 13.29
CA ALA A 215 -13.80 -14.72 12.27
C ALA A 215 -14.02 -13.55 11.31
N PHE A 216 -12.94 -13.07 10.69
CA PHE A 216 -13.04 -12.14 9.57
C PHE A 216 -13.28 -12.89 8.26
N ALA A 217 -12.59 -14.01 8.06
CA ALA A 217 -12.76 -14.87 6.91
C ALA A 217 -12.35 -16.30 7.27
N TRP A 218 -12.58 -17.22 6.34
CA TRP A 218 -12.14 -18.60 6.43
C TRP A 218 -11.75 -19.15 5.07
N THR A 219 -10.57 -19.76 4.98
CA THR A 219 -10.05 -20.37 3.74
C THR A 219 -9.71 -21.83 3.95
N THR A 220 -10.11 -22.71 3.01
CA THR A 220 -9.62 -24.09 3.00
C THR A 220 -8.12 -24.08 2.67
N PRO A 221 -7.24 -24.53 3.57
CA PRO A 221 -5.80 -24.52 3.32
C PRO A 221 -5.43 -25.33 2.07
N SER A 222 -4.45 -24.86 1.31
CA SER A 222 -3.91 -25.54 0.12
C SER A 222 -4.89 -25.78 -1.05
N ARG A 223 -6.14 -25.30 -0.99
CA ARG A 223 -7.14 -25.48 -2.05
C ARG A 223 -6.93 -24.49 -3.20
N LYS A 224 -6.83 -24.97 -4.45
CA LYS A 224 -6.67 -24.14 -5.67
C LYS A 224 -7.84 -24.39 -6.66
N PRO A 225 -8.58 -23.35 -7.11
CA PRO A 225 -8.49 -21.95 -6.67
C PRO A 225 -8.81 -21.81 -5.18
N PRO A 226 -8.40 -20.68 -4.55
CA PRO A 226 -8.76 -20.37 -3.16
C PRO A 226 -10.27 -20.55 -2.93
N ASP A 227 -10.68 -20.95 -1.74
CA ASP A 227 -12.10 -21.11 -1.40
C ASP A 227 -12.35 -20.36 -0.10
N THR A 228 -12.33 -19.04 -0.22
CA THR A 228 -12.31 -18.10 0.91
C THR A 228 -13.68 -17.48 1.12
N ASP A 229 -14.25 -17.72 2.29
CA ASP A 229 -15.51 -17.14 2.74
C ASP A 229 -15.25 -15.91 3.61
N LEU A 230 -15.79 -14.76 3.23
CA LEU A 230 -15.69 -13.52 3.99
C LEU A 230 -16.87 -13.40 4.95
N CYS A 231 -16.57 -13.26 6.24
CA CYS A 231 -17.56 -13.29 7.31
C CYS A 231 -18.09 -11.90 7.65
N THR A 232 -19.15 -11.83 8.46
CA THR A 232 -19.82 -10.56 8.84
C THR A 232 -18.84 -9.50 9.37
N SER A 233 -17.89 -9.90 10.23
CA SER A 233 -16.90 -9.00 10.82
C SER A 233 -15.97 -8.33 9.80
N TRP A 234 -15.73 -8.97 8.65
CA TRP A 234 -14.92 -8.38 7.59
C TRP A 234 -15.63 -7.24 6.87
N PHE A 235 -16.94 -7.36 6.67
CA PHE A 235 -17.71 -6.30 6.03
C PHE A 235 -17.89 -5.05 6.89
N THR A 236 -17.72 -5.16 8.21
CA THR A 236 -17.76 -4.03 9.15
C THR A 236 -16.36 -3.48 9.47
N ALA A 237 -15.30 -4.17 9.03
CA ALA A 237 -13.92 -3.72 9.20
C ALA A 237 -13.58 -2.50 8.30
N ASN A 238 -12.50 -1.81 8.66
CA ASN A 238 -11.93 -0.76 7.81
C ASN A 238 -11.21 -1.37 6.58
N ALA A 239 -10.93 -0.53 5.58
CA ALA A 239 -10.32 -0.96 4.32
C ALA A 239 -8.94 -1.62 4.49
N ASP A 240 -8.12 -1.13 5.43
CA ASP A 240 -6.79 -1.70 5.69
C ASP A 240 -6.90 -3.13 6.22
N LEU A 241 -7.80 -3.35 7.18
CA LEU A 241 -8.05 -4.68 7.74
C LEU A 241 -8.70 -5.60 6.70
N GLN A 242 -9.63 -5.11 5.87
CA GLN A 242 -10.22 -5.90 4.79
C GLN A 242 -9.16 -6.42 3.81
N ARG A 243 -8.26 -5.54 3.38
CA ARG A 243 -7.12 -5.86 2.52
C ARG A 243 -6.15 -6.84 3.17
N ASP A 244 -5.83 -6.63 4.43
CA ASP A 244 -4.87 -7.47 5.16
C ASP A 244 -5.42 -8.88 5.40
N VAL A 245 -6.72 -9.01 5.72
CA VAL A 245 -7.41 -10.31 5.82
C VAL A 245 -7.36 -11.03 4.48
N VAL A 246 -7.70 -10.40 3.36
CA VAL A 246 -7.61 -11.05 2.03
C VAL A 246 -6.19 -11.53 1.73
N THR A 247 -5.19 -10.73 2.07
CA THR A 247 -3.77 -11.12 1.91
C THR A 247 -3.41 -12.35 2.75
N HIS A 248 -3.85 -12.36 4.01
CA HIS A 248 -3.67 -13.43 4.98
C HIS A 248 -4.32 -14.75 4.52
N GLU A 249 -5.60 -14.69 4.16
CA GLU A 249 -6.37 -15.86 3.71
C GLU A 249 -5.69 -16.56 2.52
N TYR A 250 -5.13 -15.79 1.60
CA TYR A 250 -4.43 -16.34 0.45
C TYR A 250 -3.09 -17.00 0.79
N PHE A 251 -2.46 -16.64 1.91
CA PHE A 251 -1.30 -17.37 2.40
C PHE A 251 -1.69 -18.76 2.96
N HIS A 252 -2.91 -18.94 3.48
CA HIS A 252 -3.41 -20.29 3.79
C HIS A 252 -3.53 -21.17 2.54
N THR A 253 -3.92 -20.59 1.40
CA THR A 253 -3.92 -21.31 0.12
C THR A 253 -2.52 -21.71 -0.36
N VAL A 254 -1.48 -20.94 0.03
CA VAL A 254 -0.08 -21.29 -0.22
C VAL A 254 0.44 -22.37 0.76
N GLY A 255 -0.35 -22.73 1.78
CA GLY A 255 -0.03 -23.78 2.74
C GLY A 255 0.47 -23.26 4.09
N LEU A 256 0.38 -21.96 4.36
CA LEU A 256 0.72 -21.40 5.67
C LEU A 256 -0.44 -21.63 6.66
N GLY A 257 -0.13 -21.70 7.95
CA GLY A 257 -1.11 -21.91 9.01
C GLY A 257 -1.28 -20.71 9.95
N ASP A 258 -2.23 -20.84 10.87
CA ASP A 258 -2.39 -19.95 12.03
C ASP A 258 -1.68 -20.55 13.25
N ILE A 259 -0.36 -20.38 13.27
CA ILE A 259 0.51 -20.98 14.29
C ILE A 259 1.19 -19.93 15.15
N SER A 260 1.51 -20.27 16.40
CA SER A 260 2.34 -19.42 17.25
C SER A 260 3.74 -19.24 16.68
N VAL A 261 4.24 -18.00 16.73
CA VAL A 261 5.51 -17.61 16.11
C VAL A 261 6.58 -17.38 17.18
N SER A 262 7.59 -18.24 17.21
CA SER A 262 8.76 -18.13 18.08
C SER A 262 10.09 -18.35 17.35
N THR A 263 10.04 -18.78 16.08
CA THR A 263 11.21 -19.05 15.24
C THR A 263 10.99 -18.50 13.83
N THR A 264 12.06 -18.35 13.05
CA THR A 264 11.97 -17.98 11.63
C THR A 264 11.16 -18.98 10.81
N ALA A 265 11.28 -20.28 11.10
CA ALA A 265 10.49 -21.31 10.41
C ALA A 265 8.99 -21.15 10.70
N ASN A 266 8.62 -20.89 11.96
CA ASN A 266 7.23 -20.60 12.31
C ASN A 266 6.74 -19.31 11.66
N ALA A 267 7.57 -18.27 11.61
CA ALA A 267 7.24 -16.99 10.98
C ALA A 267 6.94 -17.16 9.48
N LEU A 268 7.78 -17.92 8.76
CA LEU A 268 7.59 -18.25 7.34
C LEU A 268 6.42 -19.24 7.10
N GLY A 269 6.08 -20.04 8.11
CA GLY A 269 4.91 -20.94 8.10
C GLY A 269 3.61 -20.29 8.57
N ASN A 270 3.62 -19.01 8.96
CA ASN A 270 2.46 -18.33 9.56
C ASN A 270 1.85 -17.30 8.61
N ALA A 271 0.56 -17.47 8.28
CA ALA A 271 -0.14 -16.63 7.30
C ALA A 271 -0.25 -15.17 7.75
N ASN A 272 -0.54 -14.94 9.04
CA ASN A 272 -0.61 -13.61 9.63
C ASN A 272 0.73 -12.85 9.53
N THR A 273 1.84 -13.53 9.82
CA THR A 273 3.19 -12.94 9.78
C THR A 273 3.54 -12.48 8.37
N MET A 274 3.27 -13.31 7.36
CA MET A 274 3.52 -12.93 5.97
C MET A 274 2.61 -11.80 5.49
N ALA A 275 1.34 -11.78 5.89
CA ALA A 275 0.44 -10.66 5.61
C ALA A 275 0.94 -9.36 6.27
N GLN A 276 1.45 -9.43 7.50
CA GLN A 276 2.05 -8.29 8.18
C GLN A 276 3.31 -7.80 7.47
N VAL A 277 4.21 -8.69 7.02
CA VAL A 277 5.39 -8.29 6.21
C VAL A 277 4.94 -7.45 5.02
N VAL A 278 3.94 -7.91 4.26
CA VAL A 278 3.39 -7.18 3.12
C VAL A 278 2.85 -5.82 3.54
N ALA A 279 2.02 -5.79 4.59
CA ALA A 279 1.36 -4.56 5.03
C ALA A 279 2.34 -3.49 5.56
N PHE A 280 3.39 -3.88 6.30
CA PHE A 280 4.39 -2.93 6.82
C PHE A 280 5.35 -2.40 5.75
N LEU A 281 5.56 -3.17 4.67
CA LEU A 281 6.32 -2.73 3.50
C LEU A 281 5.48 -1.78 2.63
N HIS A 282 4.22 -2.12 2.37
CA HIS A 282 3.29 -1.28 1.60
C HIS A 282 2.96 0.03 2.33
N ASP A 283 2.43 -0.07 3.54
CA ASP A 283 2.07 1.10 4.35
C ASP A 283 3.33 1.59 5.09
N ARG A 284 4.17 2.34 4.39
CA ARG A 284 5.49 2.75 4.90
C ARG A 284 5.46 3.62 6.17
N ALA A 285 4.33 4.20 6.54
CA ALA A 285 4.14 4.90 7.81
C ALA A 285 3.59 4.01 8.94
N ARG A 286 3.18 2.78 8.63
CA ARG A 286 2.55 1.86 9.58
C ARG A 286 3.50 1.47 10.70
N GLN A 287 2.97 1.51 11.92
CA GLN A 287 3.67 1.15 13.17
C GLN A 287 2.89 0.11 14.00
N LYS A 288 1.65 -0.22 13.60
CA LYS A 288 0.77 -1.16 14.29
C LYS A 288 0.04 -2.03 13.26
N ASN A 289 -0.36 -3.22 13.67
CA ASN A 289 -1.24 -4.07 12.86
C ASN A 289 -2.62 -3.44 12.70
N SER A 290 -3.33 -3.79 11.63
CA SER A 290 -4.68 -3.29 11.32
C SER A 290 -5.77 -3.84 12.25
N ASP A 291 -5.52 -4.97 12.91
CA ASP A 291 -6.40 -5.56 13.93
C ASP A 291 -6.23 -4.95 15.33
N GLY A 292 -5.18 -4.15 15.54
CA GLY A 292 -4.90 -3.45 16.79
C GLY A 292 -4.36 -4.31 17.94
N ASN A 293 -4.05 -5.59 17.72
CA ASN A 293 -3.81 -6.56 18.81
C ASN A 293 -2.35 -6.64 19.32
N GLU A 294 -1.37 -6.02 18.67
CA GLU A 294 0.04 -6.05 19.12
C GLU A 294 0.41 -4.84 19.99
N GLN A 295 1.23 -5.09 21.04
CA GLN A 295 1.86 -4.04 21.85
C GLN A 295 2.75 -3.12 21.01
N MET A 296 2.93 -1.88 21.49
CA MET A 296 3.73 -0.86 20.82
C MET A 296 5.23 -1.21 20.88
N VAL A 297 5.74 -1.89 19.85
CA VAL A 297 7.16 -2.19 19.64
C VAL A 297 7.91 -0.91 19.23
N PRO A 298 9.24 -0.73 19.47
CA PRO A 298 9.97 0.43 19.00
C PRO A 298 9.69 0.73 17.52
N ALA A 299 9.40 2.00 17.21
CA ALA A 299 8.96 2.40 15.88
C ALA A 299 9.95 1.91 14.81
N LEU A 300 9.40 1.33 13.73
CA LEU A 300 10.17 1.04 12.54
C LEU A 300 10.76 2.35 11.97
N PRO A 301 11.95 2.31 11.36
CA PRO A 301 12.55 3.48 10.73
C PRO A 301 11.53 4.19 9.83
N THR A 302 11.44 5.50 9.99
CA THR A 302 10.61 6.34 9.12
C THR A 302 11.16 6.31 7.70
N PRO A 303 10.29 6.51 6.69
CA PRO A 303 10.67 6.39 5.30
C PRO A 303 11.81 7.28 4.81
#